data_AF-A0A2T3NPF1-F1
#
_entry.id   AF-A0A2T3NPF1-F1
#
_cell.length_a   1.000
_cell.length_b   1.000
_cell.length_c   1.000
_cell.angle_alpha   90.00
_cell.angle_beta   90.00
_cell.angle_gamma   90.00
#
_symmetry.space_group_name_H-M   'P 1'
#
loop_
_entity.id
_entity.type
_entity.pdbx_description
1 polymer ?
#
loop_
_entity_poly.entity_id
_entity_poly.type
_entity_poly.pdbx_seq_one_letter_code
_entity_poly.pdbx_strand_id
1 'polypeptide(L)'
;MLEKNHLRDGYLNENHFIDNYLIHRIYRYDKVKAITSFPSIKHPKAQLCESTLEAEVCLVKDFDPRVVKRLTQPFTIDFGDFRYTPDAITRESDGKEYIEEVKPASEL
;
A
#
# COMPACT_ATOMS: atom_id res chain seq x y z
N MET A 1 -39.71 30.68 -12.17
CA MET A 1 -39.60 29.20 -12.13
C MET A 1 -38.53 28.76 -13.10
N LEU A 2 -37.81 27.69 -12.75
CA LEU A 2 -36.64 27.06 -13.40
C LEU A 2 -35.29 27.52 -12.83
N GLU A 3 -34.93 26.90 -11.69
CA GLU A 3 -33.55 26.77 -11.24
C GLU A 3 -32.75 25.94 -12.25
N LYS A 4 -31.61 26.47 -12.72
CA LYS A 4 -30.60 25.68 -13.41
C LYS A 4 -29.59 25.20 -12.37
N ASN A 5 -29.63 23.90 -12.08
CA ASN A 5 -28.63 23.22 -11.26
C ASN A 5 -27.25 23.37 -11.91
N HIS A 6 -26.40 24.15 -11.26
CA HIS A 6 -24.98 24.26 -11.57
C HIS A 6 -24.29 23.05 -10.94
N LEU A 7 -24.22 21.95 -11.69
CA LEU A 7 -23.37 20.81 -11.34
C LEU A 7 -21.92 21.30 -11.35
N ARG A 8 -21.37 21.56 -10.16
CA ARG A 8 -19.95 21.83 -9.99
C ARG A 8 -19.20 20.52 -10.22
N ASP A 9 -18.26 20.60 -11.16
CA ASP A 9 -17.17 19.66 -11.36
C ASP A 9 -16.54 19.27 -10.03
N GLY A 10 -16.76 18.03 -9.62
CA GLY A 10 -16.07 17.38 -8.52
C GLY A 10 -15.20 16.26 -9.07
N TYR A 11 -14.17 16.62 -9.84
CA TYR A 11 -13.08 15.69 -10.13
C TYR A 11 -12.49 15.28 -8.77
N LEU A 12 -12.80 14.05 -8.35
CA LEU A 12 -12.13 13.39 -7.24
C LEU A 12 -10.65 13.33 -7.60
N ASN A 13 -9.87 14.23 -7.01
CA ASN A 13 -8.43 14.26 -7.14
C ASN A 13 -7.86 12.85 -6.91
N GLU A 14 -7.31 12.25 -7.97
CA GLU A 14 -6.63 10.94 -7.97
C GLU A 14 -5.44 10.89 -6.98
N ASN A 15 -5.06 12.05 -6.43
CA ASN A 15 -4.00 12.27 -5.45
C ASN A 15 -4.39 11.97 -3.99
N HIS A 16 -5.66 11.64 -3.68
CA HIS A 16 -6.08 11.36 -2.30
C HIS A 16 -5.32 10.21 -1.62
N PHE A 17 -4.77 9.30 -2.42
CA PHE A 17 -3.93 8.19 -1.95
C PHE A 17 -2.47 8.62 -1.67
N ILE A 18 -1.97 9.66 -2.32
CA ILE A 18 -0.56 10.05 -2.20
C ILE A 18 -0.35 10.94 -0.95
N ASP A 19 -1.33 11.78 -0.62
CA ASP A 19 -1.11 12.87 0.34
C ASP A 19 -1.36 12.49 1.80
N ASN A 20 -2.05 11.38 2.09
CA ASN A 20 -2.37 10.98 3.49
C ASN A 20 -1.53 9.84 4.06
N TYR A 21 -0.79 9.08 3.25
CA TYR A 21 -0.01 7.91 3.72
C TYR A 21 1.49 8.19 3.81
N LEU A 22 1.93 9.39 3.47
CA LEU A 22 3.33 9.78 3.56
C LEU A 22 3.60 10.45 4.91
N ILE A 23 4.77 10.11 5.46
CA ILE A 23 5.38 10.56 6.70
C ILE A 23 5.10 9.63 7.90
N HIS A 24 5.48 8.35 7.81
CA HIS A 24 5.95 7.68 9.03
C HIS A 24 7.32 7.05 8.81
N ARG A 25 8.26 7.62 9.56
CA ARG A 25 9.60 7.09 9.86
C ARG A 25 9.42 5.64 10.28
N ILE A 26 9.97 4.68 9.53
CA ILE A 26 9.94 3.26 9.92
C ILE A 26 10.67 3.15 11.26
N TYR A 27 9.90 3.00 12.33
CA TYR A 27 10.44 2.81 13.66
C TYR A 27 10.94 1.37 13.76
N ARG A 28 12.27 1.23 13.59
CA ARG A 28 13.01 -0.04 13.72
C ARG A 28 12.91 -0.56 15.16
N TYR A 29 11.93 -1.42 15.44
CA TYR A 29 11.87 -2.13 16.72
C TYR A 29 12.06 -3.65 16.61
N ASP A 30 12.05 -4.23 15.40
CA ASP A 30 12.42 -5.63 15.23
C ASP A 30 13.93 -5.80 15.08
N LYS A 31 14.48 -6.70 15.91
CA LYS A 31 15.90 -7.07 15.93
C LYS A 31 16.27 -7.77 14.63
N VAL A 32 16.69 -6.99 13.64
CA VAL A 32 17.28 -7.47 12.38
C VAL A 32 16.28 -8.19 11.48
N LYS A 33 15.27 -7.47 10.97
CA LYS A 33 14.64 -7.89 9.71
C LYS A 33 15.50 -7.40 8.56
N ALA A 34 15.87 -8.31 7.66
CA ALA A 34 16.58 -7.96 6.43
C ALA A 34 15.63 -7.14 5.55
N ILE A 35 15.78 -5.82 5.59
CA ILE A 35 14.98 -4.93 4.74
C ILE A 35 15.53 -5.03 3.32
N THR A 36 14.75 -5.64 2.43
CA THR A 36 15.03 -5.68 1.00
C THR A 36 14.33 -4.50 0.33
N SER A 37 15.07 -3.74 -0.47
CA SER A 37 14.51 -2.69 -1.32
C SER A 37 14.12 -3.28 -2.67
N PHE A 38 12.82 -3.39 -2.95
CA PHE A 38 12.29 -3.89 -4.21
C PHE A 38 12.00 -2.73 -5.20
N PRO A 39 12.68 -2.66 -6.35
CA PRO A 39 12.38 -1.66 -7.38
C PRO A 39 11.12 -2.07 -8.15
N SER A 40 10.01 -1.39 -7.91
CA SER A 40 8.75 -1.63 -8.62
C SER A 40 8.69 -0.86 -9.94
N ILE A 41 8.13 -1.50 -10.97
CA ILE A 41 7.83 -0.87 -12.27
C ILE A 41 6.52 -0.07 -12.21
N LYS A 42 5.62 -0.40 -11.27
CA LYS A 42 4.32 0.27 -11.07
C LYS A 42 4.36 1.40 -10.05
N HIS A 43 5.43 1.54 -9.28
CA HIS A 43 5.56 2.56 -8.26
C HIS A 43 6.89 3.33 -8.39
N PRO A 44 6.89 4.68 -8.36
CA PRO A 44 8.09 5.48 -8.58
C PRO A 44 9.13 5.38 -7.47
N LYS A 45 8.74 4.90 -6.28
CA LYS A 45 9.64 4.66 -5.15
C LYS A 45 9.81 3.16 -4.94
N ALA A 46 11.03 2.75 -4.60
CA ALA A 46 11.30 1.38 -4.18
C ALA A 46 10.44 1.00 -2.96
N GLN A 47 9.94 -0.23 -2.97
CA GLN A 47 9.14 -0.81 -1.90
C GLN A 47 10.05 -1.45 -0.87
N LEU A 48 9.79 -1.21 0.41
CA LEU A 48 10.55 -1.83 1.49
C LEU A 48 9.83 -3.11 1.89
N CYS A 49 10.55 -4.23 1.84
CA CYS A 49 10.06 -5.56 2.21
C CYS A 49 10.88 -6.03 3.41
N GLU A 50 10.22 -6.53 4.45
CA GLU A 50 10.90 -7.01 5.65
C GLU A 50 11.29 -8.49 5.60
N SER A 51 10.89 -9.18 4.52
CA SER A 51 11.18 -10.58 4.25
C SER A 51 11.39 -10.86 2.75
N THR A 52 12.05 -11.97 2.43
CA THR A 52 12.17 -12.46 1.05
C THR A 52 10.79 -12.77 0.46
N LEU A 53 9.88 -13.33 1.26
CA LEU A 53 8.53 -13.68 0.82
C LEU A 53 7.73 -12.44 0.38
N GLU A 54 7.82 -11.33 1.14
CA GLU A 54 7.21 -10.06 0.73
C GLU A 54 7.80 -9.53 -0.59
N ALA A 55 9.11 -9.68 -0.81
CA ALA A 55 9.75 -9.27 -2.06
C ALA A 55 9.29 -10.12 -3.25
N GLU A 56 9.09 -11.43 -3.07
CA GLU A 56 8.53 -12.32 -4.07
C GLU A 56 7.07 -11.96 -4.40
N VAL A 57 6.26 -11.63 -3.39
CA VAL A 57 4.89 -11.15 -3.61
C VAL A 57 4.90 -9.82 -4.36
N CYS A 58 5.82 -8.91 -4.04
CA CYS A 58 5.99 -7.68 -4.80
C CYS A 58 6.29 -7.98 -6.28
N LEU A 59 7.22 -8.90 -6.57
CA LEU A 59 7.52 -9.31 -7.95
C LEU A 59 6.27 -9.81 -8.68
N VAL A 60 5.52 -10.74 -8.10
CA VAL A 60 4.31 -11.29 -8.72
C VAL A 60 3.28 -10.19 -9.02
N LYS A 61 3.04 -9.30 -8.05
CA LYS A 61 2.04 -8.22 -8.18
C LYS A 61 2.49 -7.11 -9.12
N ASP A 62 3.78 -6.85 -9.21
CA ASP A 62 4.36 -5.86 -10.13
C ASP A 62 4.18 -6.28 -11.60
N PHE A 63 4.04 -7.58 -11.88
CA PHE A 63 3.75 -8.10 -13.22
C PHE A 63 2.27 -8.48 -13.46
N ASP A 64 1.41 -8.54 -12.44
CA ASP A 64 -0.02 -8.85 -12.61
C ASP A 64 -0.77 -7.67 -13.28
N PRO A 65 -1.33 -7.80 -14.48
CA PRO A 65 -1.98 -6.68 -15.18
C PRO A 65 -3.25 -6.16 -14.48
N ARG A 66 -3.83 -6.94 -13.56
CA ARG A 66 -4.97 -6.49 -12.75
C ARG A 66 -4.55 -5.52 -11.66
N VAL A 67 -3.30 -5.58 -11.21
CA VAL A 67 -2.79 -4.72 -10.15
C VAL A 67 -2.29 -3.42 -10.76
N VAL A 68 -2.94 -2.31 -10.40
CA VAL A 68 -2.56 -0.97 -10.87
C VAL A 68 -1.56 -0.34 -9.92
N LYS A 69 -1.74 -0.55 -8.60
CA LYS A 69 -0.87 0.03 -7.59
C LYS A 69 -0.71 -0.92 -6.40
N ARG A 70 0.49 -0.98 -5.86
CA ARG A 70 0.83 -1.67 -4.62
C ARG A 70 1.75 -0.77 -3.81
N LEU A 71 1.52 -0.69 -2.51
CA LEU A 71 2.37 0.05 -1.57
C LEU A 71 2.64 -0.83 -0.34
N THR A 72 3.92 -1.09 -0.03
CA THR A 72 4.31 -1.83 1.17
C THR A 72 4.36 -0.94 2.41
N GLN A 73 4.03 -1.51 3.58
CA GLN A 73 4.03 -0.83 4.88
C GLN A 73 3.35 0.56 4.83
N PRO A 74 2.11 0.65 4.30
CA PRO A 74 1.52 1.91 3.86
C PRO A 74 1.18 2.88 4.99
N PHE A 75 0.88 2.36 6.18
CA PHE A 75 0.58 3.14 7.37
C PHE A 75 0.70 2.26 8.61
N THR A 76 0.89 2.88 9.77
CA THR A 76 0.84 2.21 11.07
C THR A 76 -0.37 2.71 11.86
N ILE A 77 -1.17 1.79 12.37
CA ILE A 77 -2.24 2.07 13.33
C ILE A 77 -1.69 1.82 14.74
N ASP A 78 -1.80 2.81 15.61
CA ASP A 78 -1.43 2.71 17.02
C ASP A 78 -2.67 2.50 17.88
N PHE A 79 -2.76 1.35 18.54
CA PHE A 79 -3.83 0.99 19.49
C PHE A 79 -3.45 1.28 20.95
N GLY A 80 -2.27 1.85 21.20
CA GLY A 80 -1.74 2.19 22.52
C GLY A 80 -0.91 1.07 23.14
N ASP A 81 -1.44 -0.14 23.22
CA ASP A 81 -0.74 -1.34 23.69
C ASP A 81 -0.04 -2.12 22.57
N PHE A 82 -0.54 -1.97 21.35
CA PHE A 82 -0.06 -2.65 20.16
C PHE A 82 -0.06 -1.69 18.96
N ARG A 83 0.88 -1.92 18.04
CA ARG A 83 0.97 -1.22 16.76
C ARG A 83 0.85 -2.22 15.62
N TYR A 84 -0.02 -1.89 14.68
CA TYR A 84 -0.24 -2.66 13.48
C TYR A 84 0.25 -1.91 12.25
N THR A 85 1.14 -2.50 11.49
CA THR A 85 1.52 -2.00 10.16
C THR A 85 1.21 -3.12 9.17
N PRO A 86 0.28 -2.93 8.22
CA PRO A 86 0.03 -3.95 7.23
C PRO A 86 1.21 -4.16 6.30
N ASP A 87 1.38 -5.38 5.78
CA ASP A 87 2.47 -5.67 4.85
C ASP A 87 2.34 -4.88 3.54
N ALA A 88 1.11 -4.79 3.01
CA ALA A 88 0.81 -3.94 1.85
C ALA A 88 -0.66 -3.51 1.75
N ILE A 89 -0.88 -2.52 0.88
CA ILE A 89 -2.20 -2.22 0.30
C ILE A 89 -2.10 -2.32 -1.23
N THR A 90 -3.10 -2.93 -1.85
CA THR A 90 -3.16 -3.13 -3.31
C THR A 90 -4.45 -2.56 -3.87
N ARG A 91 -4.34 -1.88 -5.03
CA ARG A 91 -5.45 -1.43 -5.86
C ARG A 91 -5.45 -2.19 -7.18
N GLU A 92 -6.59 -2.79 -7.50
CA GLU A 92 -6.85 -3.46 -8.77
C GLU A 92 -7.48 -2.52 -9.82
N SER A 93 -7.47 -2.96 -11.07
CA SER A 93 -7.95 -2.18 -12.23
C SER A 93 -9.46 -1.98 -12.26
N ASP A 94 -10.22 -2.80 -11.53
CA ASP A 94 -11.65 -2.63 -11.29
C ASP A 94 -11.96 -1.62 -10.17
N GLY A 95 -10.92 -1.04 -9.56
CA GLY A 95 -11.02 -0.08 -8.46
C GLY A 95 -11.09 -0.71 -7.07
N LYS A 96 -11.06 -2.05 -6.96
CA LYS A 96 -11.02 -2.73 -5.66
C LYS A 96 -9.72 -2.42 -4.94
N GLU A 97 -9.83 -2.07 -3.66
CA GLU A 97 -8.71 -1.88 -2.76
C GLU A 97 -8.77 -2.87 -1.60
N TYR A 98 -7.62 -3.43 -1.24
CA TYR A 98 -7.54 -4.37 -0.12
C TYR A 98 -6.17 -4.34 0.55
N ILE A 99 -6.17 -4.62 1.85
CA ILE A 99 -4.99 -4.75 2.70
C ILE A 99 -4.51 -6.20 2.65
N GLU A 100 -3.19 -6.40 2.69
CA GLU A 100 -2.55 -7.71 2.62
C GLU A 100 -1.60 -7.94 3.80
N GLU A 101 -1.66 -9.16 4.33
CA GLU A 101 -0.66 -9.75 5.22
C GLU A 101 0.01 -10.91 4.48
N VAL A 102 1.34 -10.89 4.43
CA VAL A 102 2.16 -11.92 3.79
C VAL A 102 2.79 -12.75 4.90
N LYS A 103 2.42 -14.03 4.98
CA LYS A 103 2.91 -14.97 5.97
C LYS A 103 3.22 -16.32 5.30
N PRO A 104 4.21 -17.08 5.78
CA PRO A 104 4.43 -18.44 5.33
C PRO A 104 3.17 -19.29 5.50
N ALA A 105 2.93 -20.25 4.60
CA ALA A 105 1.74 -21.10 4.67
C ALA A 105 1.62 -21.91 5.97
N SER A 106 2.74 -22.17 6.66
CA SER A 106 2.78 -22.83 7.97
C SER A 106 2.29 -21.94 9.13
N GLU A 107 2.11 -20.65 8.90
CA GLU A 107 1.72 -19.64 9.90
C GLU A 107 0.33 -19.05 9.64
N LEU A 108 -0.41 -19.59 8.66
CA LEU A 108 -1.79 -19.21 8.34
C LEU A 108 -2.82 -19.90 9.23
#